data_AF-A0AA96EDE4-F1
#
_entry.id   AF-A0AA96EDE4-F1
#
_cell.length_a   1.000
_cell.length_b   1.000
_cell.length_c   1.000
_cell.angle_alpha   90.00
_cell.angle_beta   90.00
_cell.angle_gamma   90.00
#
_symmetry.space_group_name_H-M   'P 1'
#
loop_
_entity.id
_entity.type
_entity.pdbx_description
1 polymer ?
#
loop_
_entity_poly.entity_id
_entity_poly.type
_entity_poly.pdbx_seq_one_letter_code
_entity_poly.pdbx_strand_id
1 'polypeptide(L)'
;MPKKQNSNWTWSFVKDGHTNVGRINYAASTKQEYGAFKTKANLTRGVPRFGQRQKNYLAAQGGGIRKTYVSASLRRRMPRAKRADLAPIGVLNPGFAPPGGGHKSHLVPDIFGGPSSALNLINETKRINTSGHKRIENRIGRLIEAVTAANDKSPTAKRGGLVMREDYNQQGRATKRVYMVSVKNRANNTRTYHKLTFTRL
;
A
#
# COMPACT_ATOMS: atom_id res chain seq x y z
N MET A 1 20.28 -5.45 -26.55
CA MET A 1 20.45 -4.62 -25.34
C MET A 1 20.62 -5.53 -24.12
N PRO A 2 21.65 -5.36 -23.28
CA PRO A 2 21.79 -6.17 -22.08
C PRO A 2 20.61 -5.86 -21.15
N LYS A 3 19.88 -6.90 -20.73
CA LYS A 3 18.85 -6.79 -19.68
C LYS A 3 19.54 -6.22 -18.44
N LYS A 4 19.16 -5.01 -18.02
CA LYS A 4 19.63 -4.36 -16.78
C LYS A 4 19.69 -5.40 -15.67
N GLN A 5 20.90 -5.66 -15.18
CA GLN A 5 21.21 -6.56 -14.08
C GLN A 5 20.30 -6.26 -12.89
N ASN A 6 19.84 -7.34 -12.24
CA ASN A 6 18.96 -7.36 -11.08
C ASN A 6 19.24 -6.19 -10.11
N SER A 7 18.40 -5.16 -10.13
CA SER A 7 18.29 -4.27 -8.98
C SER A 7 17.93 -5.17 -7.80
N ASN A 8 18.81 -5.25 -6.78
CA ASN A 8 18.62 -6.08 -5.60
C ASN A 8 17.16 -6.02 -5.15
N TRP A 9 16.43 -7.09 -5.45
CA TRP A 9 14.98 -7.12 -5.32
C TRP A 9 14.53 -6.98 -3.87
N THR A 10 15.49 -7.05 -2.94
CA THR A 10 15.37 -6.94 -1.50
C THR A 10 15.24 -5.50 -1.03
N TRP A 11 15.91 -4.49 -1.60
CA TRP A 11 15.76 -3.12 -1.08
C TRP A 11 16.09 -2.00 -2.06
N SER A 12 15.49 -0.81 -1.86
CA SER A 12 15.75 0.39 -2.69
C SER A 12 15.42 1.68 -1.94
N PHE A 13 16.29 2.70 -2.01
CA PHE A 13 15.98 4.04 -1.52
C PHE A 13 15.03 4.79 -2.47
N VAL A 14 14.17 5.60 -1.88
CA VAL A 14 13.34 6.60 -2.56
C VAL A 14 13.98 7.95 -2.32
N LYS A 15 14.34 8.64 -3.40
CA LYS A 15 14.97 9.96 -3.36
C LYS A 15 13.99 11.06 -3.72
N ASP A 16 14.16 12.22 -3.10
CA ASP A 16 13.62 13.50 -3.54
C ASP A 16 14.81 14.46 -3.73
N GLY A 17 15.11 14.80 -4.99
CA GLY A 17 16.40 15.39 -5.34
C GLY A 17 17.56 14.51 -4.87
N HIS A 18 18.46 15.08 -4.07
CA HIS A 18 19.62 14.39 -3.50
C HIS A 18 19.33 13.70 -2.16
N THR A 19 18.16 13.92 -1.56
CA THR A 19 17.81 13.46 -0.22
C THR A 19 17.06 12.12 -0.27
N ASN A 20 17.42 11.18 0.59
CA ASN A 20 16.65 9.94 0.77
C ASN A 20 15.42 10.21 1.66
N VAL A 21 14.22 10.03 1.12
CA VAL A 21 12.94 10.27 1.83
C VAL A 21 12.27 8.98 2.31
N GLY A 22 12.85 7.83 1.94
CA GLY A 22 12.34 6.54 2.38
C GLY A 22 13.11 5.37 1.78
N ARG A 23 12.76 4.17 2.24
CA ARG A 23 13.35 2.90 1.82
C ARG A 23 12.27 1.85 1.63
N ILE A 24 12.35 1.16 0.50
CA ILE A 24 11.56 -0.03 0.20
C ILE A 24 12.38 -1.26 0.58
N ASN A 25 11.73 -2.24 1.20
CA ASN A 25 12.26 -3.58 1.45
C ASN A 25 11.26 -4.62 0.94
N TYR A 26 11.73 -5.71 0.36
CA TYR A 26 10.95 -6.85 -0.08
C TYR A 26 11.54 -8.14 0.47
N ALA A 27 10.65 -9.01 0.95
CA ALA A 27 10.98 -10.36 1.34
C ALA A 27 9.90 -11.32 0.84
N ALA A 28 10.30 -12.57 0.53
CA ALA A 28 9.34 -13.66 0.50
C ALA A 28 8.72 -13.81 1.89
N SER A 29 7.50 -14.33 1.95
CA SER A 29 6.78 -14.56 3.20
C SER A 29 6.10 -15.92 3.15
N THR A 30 5.58 -16.37 4.28
CA THR A 30 4.85 -17.64 4.37
C THR A 30 3.34 -17.42 4.44
N LYS A 31 2.58 -18.50 4.19
CA LYS A 31 1.13 -18.53 4.42
C LYS A 31 0.78 -18.16 5.86
N GLN A 32 1.57 -18.63 6.83
CA GLN A 32 1.36 -18.38 8.26
C GLN A 32 1.55 -16.91 8.59
N GLU A 33 2.63 -16.27 8.12
CA GLU A 33 2.88 -14.85 8.34
C GLU A 33 1.79 -13.97 7.73
N TYR A 34 1.38 -14.27 6.49
CA TYR A 34 0.26 -13.59 5.84
C TYR A 34 -1.03 -13.76 6.63
N GLY A 35 -1.34 -14.99 7.08
CA GLY A 35 -2.50 -15.32 7.89
C GLY A 35 -2.52 -14.53 9.20
N ALA A 36 -1.42 -14.55 9.96
CA ALA A 36 -1.28 -13.83 11.22
C ALA A 36 -1.46 -12.31 11.03
N PHE A 37 -0.89 -11.74 9.97
CA PHE A 37 -1.06 -10.32 9.65
C PHE A 37 -2.51 -9.99 9.28
N LYS A 38 -3.16 -10.84 8.48
CA LYS A 38 -4.57 -10.71 8.11
C LYS A 38 -5.51 -10.80 9.32
N THR A 39 -5.24 -11.73 10.25
CA THR A 39 -6.02 -11.88 11.48
C THR A 39 -5.92 -10.63 12.34
N LYS A 40 -4.70 -10.10 12.56
CA LYS A 40 -4.52 -8.82 13.28
C LYS A 40 -5.27 -7.68 12.61
N ALA A 41 -5.24 -7.61 11.28
CA ALA A 41 -6.01 -6.62 10.53
C ALA A 41 -7.53 -6.83 10.62
N ASN A 42 -8.02 -8.07 10.70
CA ASN A 42 -9.45 -8.39 10.89
C ASN A 42 -9.95 -7.91 12.26
N LEU A 43 -9.20 -8.18 13.33
CA LEU A 43 -9.59 -7.83 14.70
C LEU A 43 -9.80 -6.32 14.93
N THR A 44 -9.19 -5.47 14.10
CA THR A 44 -9.31 -4.00 14.20
C THR A 44 -10.42 -3.44 13.29
N ARG A 45 -11.09 -4.27 12.47
CA ARG A 45 -12.04 -3.84 11.45
C ARG A 45 -13.48 -3.99 11.92
N GLY A 46 -14.08 -2.88 12.40
CA GLY A 46 -15.53 -2.78 12.60
C GLY A 46 -16.34 -2.62 11.29
N VAL A 47 -15.68 -2.39 10.15
CA VAL A 47 -16.26 -2.25 8.80
C VAL A 47 -15.50 -3.20 7.84
N PRO A 48 -16.14 -3.89 6.87
CA PRO A 48 -15.59 -5.13 6.29
C PRO A 48 -14.22 -5.06 5.58
N ARG A 49 -13.67 -3.86 5.28
CA ARG A 49 -12.39 -3.71 4.54
C ARG A 49 -11.39 -2.72 5.14
N PHE A 50 -11.83 -1.82 6.02
CA PHE A 50 -11.02 -0.73 6.58
C PHE A 50 -11.14 -0.73 8.09
N GLY A 51 -10.01 -0.63 8.79
CA GLY A 51 -9.96 -0.60 10.24
C GLY A 51 -8.83 0.30 10.72
N GLN A 52 -9.00 0.91 11.88
CA GLN A 52 -8.00 1.81 12.44
C GLN A 52 -7.87 1.59 13.94
N ARG A 53 -6.64 1.72 14.45
CA ARG A 53 -6.37 1.79 15.87
C ARG A 53 -6.06 3.25 16.21
N GLN A 54 -6.97 3.86 16.95
CA GLN A 54 -6.78 5.20 17.49
C GLN A 54 -5.87 5.16 18.72
N LYS A 55 -5.21 6.28 18.99
CA LYS A 55 -4.58 6.55 20.28
C LYS A 55 -4.94 7.96 20.69
N ASN A 56 -5.42 8.12 21.91
CA ASN A 56 -5.59 9.44 22.50
C ASN A 56 -4.20 9.94 22.91
N TYR A 57 -3.77 11.04 22.31
CA TYR A 57 -2.66 11.84 22.80
C TYR A 57 -3.26 13.07 23.50
N LEU A 58 -2.47 13.74 24.36
CA LEU A 58 -2.91 14.99 24.98
C LEU A 58 -3.26 16.03 23.88
N ALA A 59 -4.15 16.98 24.16
CA ALA A 59 -4.64 17.94 23.16
C ALA A 59 -3.49 18.71 22.47
N ALA A 60 -2.46 19.12 23.23
CA ALA A 60 -1.24 19.77 22.71
C ALA A 60 -0.35 18.87 21.84
N GLN A 61 -0.63 17.57 21.83
CA GLN A 61 0.16 16.52 21.18
C GLN A 61 -0.57 15.87 19.99
N GLY A 62 -1.82 16.26 19.71
CA GLY A 62 -2.63 15.79 18.59
C GLY A 62 -3.25 14.41 18.81
N GLY A 63 -4.57 14.33 19.02
CA GLY A 63 -5.31 13.06 18.97
C GLY A 63 -5.26 12.46 17.56
N GLY A 64 -5.03 11.15 17.41
CA GLY A 64 -4.77 10.63 16.07
C GLY A 64 -4.83 9.11 15.87
N ILE A 65 -4.87 8.73 14.60
CA ILE A 65 -4.74 7.34 14.15
C ILE A 65 -3.30 6.90 14.40
N ARG A 66 -3.09 5.85 15.20
CA ARG A 66 -1.77 5.24 15.40
C ARG A 66 -1.44 4.27 14.26
N LYS A 67 -2.44 3.48 13.85
CA LYS A 67 -2.30 2.47 12.80
C LYS A 67 -3.58 2.34 11.98
N THR A 68 -3.45 2.18 10.67
CA THR A 68 -4.56 1.79 9.80
C THR A 68 -4.28 0.41 9.22
N TYR A 69 -5.33 -0.40 9.13
CA TYR A 69 -5.33 -1.70 8.48
C TYR A 69 -6.32 -1.71 7.32
N VAL A 70 -5.88 -2.18 6.16
CA VAL A 70 -6.74 -2.31 4.99
C VAL A 70 -6.57 -3.70 4.40
N SER A 71 -7.70 -4.33 4.06
CA SER A 71 -7.71 -5.59 3.34
C SER A 71 -8.49 -5.47 2.05
N ALA A 72 -7.91 -5.98 0.96
CA ALA A 72 -8.53 -5.96 -0.35
C ALA A 72 -8.31 -7.29 -1.09
N SER A 73 -9.24 -7.62 -1.98
CA SER A 73 -8.96 -8.61 -3.03
C SER A 73 -7.98 -7.98 -4.01
N LEU A 74 -6.87 -8.66 -4.28
CA LEU A 74 -5.90 -8.18 -5.26
C LEU A 74 -6.48 -8.42 -6.66
N ARG A 75 -6.72 -7.35 -7.40
CA ARG A 75 -7.16 -7.37 -8.81
C ARG A 75 -6.15 -6.62 -9.66
N ARG A 76 -6.35 -6.55 -10.97
CA ARG A 76 -5.63 -5.61 -11.84
C ARG A 76 -6.64 -4.93 -12.75
N ARG A 77 -7.05 -3.70 -12.40
CA ARG A 77 -7.99 -2.90 -13.19
C ARG A 77 -7.28 -1.72 -13.83
N MET A 78 -7.87 -1.16 -14.89
CA MET A 78 -7.47 0.17 -15.33
C MET A 78 -7.71 1.17 -14.19
N PRO A 79 -6.74 2.02 -13.83
CA PRO A 79 -6.97 3.10 -12.88
C PRO A 79 -8.13 3.97 -13.37
N ARG A 80 -9.10 4.26 -12.51
CA ARG A 80 -10.30 5.03 -12.85
C ARG A 80 -10.32 6.43 -12.24
N ALA A 81 -9.58 6.67 -11.17
CA ALA A 81 -9.60 7.97 -10.50
C ALA A 81 -8.56 8.94 -11.11
N LYS A 82 -9.02 10.05 -11.70
CA LYS A 82 -8.12 11.17 -12.00
C LYS A 82 -7.76 11.86 -10.68
N ARG A 83 -6.59 12.50 -10.62
CA ARG A 83 -6.15 13.19 -9.39
C ARG A 83 -7.08 14.33 -8.97
N ALA A 84 -7.66 15.03 -9.94
CA ALA A 84 -8.67 16.06 -9.69
C ALA A 84 -9.88 15.47 -8.93
N ASP A 85 -10.33 14.28 -9.32
CA ASP A 85 -11.45 13.58 -8.68
C ASP A 85 -11.14 13.15 -7.23
N LEU A 86 -9.86 13.12 -6.82
CA LEU A 86 -9.47 12.86 -5.43
C LEU A 86 -9.51 14.12 -4.57
N ALA A 87 -9.40 15.32 -5.16
CA ALA A 87 -9.32 16.60 -4.44
C ALA A 87 -10.48 16.86 -3.47
N PRO A 88 -11.76 16.52 -3.75
CA PRO A 88 -12.85 16.74 -2.80
C PRO A 88 -12.93 15.66 -1.69
N ILE A 89 -12.28 14.50 -1.84
CA ILE A 89 -12.44 13.37 -0.92
C ILE A 89 -11.60 13.58 0.35
N GLY A 90 -12.16 13.42 1.54
CA GLY A 90 -11.39 13.46 2.80
C GLY A 90 -10.22 12.45 2.86
N VAL A 91 -9.41 12.53 3.91
CA VAL A 91 -8.28 11.62 4.15
C VAL A 91 -8.22 11.19 5.62
N LEU A 92 -7.51 10.11 5.93
CA LEU A 92 -7.34 9.62 7.31
C LEU A 92 -6.46 10.50 8.18
N ASN A 93 -5.48 11.20 7.61
CA ASN A 93 -4.54 12.06 8.33
C ASN A 93 -4.64 13.53 7.86
N PRO A 94 -5.79 14.19 8.07
CA PRO A 94 -6.02 15.54 7.55
C PRO A 94 -5.05 16.57 8.14
N GLY A 95 -4.59 16.37 9.37
CA GLY A 95 -3.62 17.26 10.03
C GLY A 95 -2.19 17.18 9.48
N PHE A 96 -1.87 16.20 8.63
CA PHE A 96 -0.56 16.14 7.98
C PHE A 96 -0.57 16.94 6.67
N ALA A 97 0.14 18.07 6.66
CA ALA A 97 0.35 18.92 5.49
C ALA A 97 1.81 18.80 5.00
N PRO A 98 2.11 17.93 4.01
CA PRO A 98 3.46 17.79 3.49
C PRO A 98 3.90 19.05 2.71
N PRO A 99 5.22 19.36 2.69
CA PRO A 99 5.77 20.46 1.89
C PRO A 99 5.38 20.34 0.42
N GLY A 100 4.94 21.45 -0.19
CA GLY A 100 4.47 21.48 -1.58
C GLY A 100 3.03 20.99 -1.79
N GLY A 101 2.25 20.83 -0.71
CA GLY A 101 0.83 20.49 -0.74
C GLY A 101 0.54 18.99 -0.58
N GLY A 102 -0.58 18.67 0.06
CA GLY A 102 -1.04 17.31 0.33
C GLY A 102 -1.29 16.50 -0.95
N HIS A 103 -0.43 15.51 -1.25
CA HIS A 103 -0.70 14.57 -2.33
C HIS A 103 -1.51 13.39 -1.79
N LYS A 104 -2.74 13.22 -2.28
CA LYS A 104 -3.59 12.12 -1.82
C LYS A 104 -3.08 10.79 -2.37
N SER A 105 -2.69 9.91 -1.45
CA SER A 105 -2.15 8.59 -1.73
C SER A 105 -3.13 7.52 -1.29
N HIS A 106 -3.44 6.58 -2.17
CA HIS A 106 -4.21 5.41 -1.79
C HIS A 106 -3.39 4.49 -0.88
N LEU A 107 -4.03 4.03 0.19
CA LEU A 107 -3.52 2.99 1.09
C LEU A 107 -3.48 1.63 0.37
N VAL A 108 -4.58 1.25 -0.26
CA VAL A 108 -4.64 0.19 -1.28
C VAL A 108 -4.78 0.84 -2.65
N PRO A 109 -3.80 0.64 -3.56
CA PRO A 109 -3.80 1.25 -4.88
C PRO A 109 -5.08 1.00 -5.68
N ASP A 110 -5.53 2.02 -6.41
CA ASP A 110 -6.70 1.96 -7.30
C ASP A 110 -6.54 0.84 -8.36
N ILE A 111 -5.35 0.69 -8.94
CA ILE A 111 -5.03 -0.37 -9.91
C ILE A 111 -5.30 -1.79 -9.35
N PHE A 112 -5.28 -1.95 -8.03
CA PHE A 112 -5.56 -3.22 -7.34
C PHE A 112 -6.98 -3.34 -6.80
N GLY A 113 -7.87 -2.40 -7.08
CA GLY A 113 -9.26 -2.41 -6.65
C GLY A 113 -9.55 -1.60 -5.39
N GLY A 114 -8.61 -0.80 -4.89
CA GLY A 114 -8.84 0.07 -3.74
C GLY A 114 -9.81 1.22 -4.06
N PRO A 115 -10.86 1.47 -3.27
CA PRO A 115 -11.81 2.55 -3.54
C PRO A 115 -11.17 3.92 -3.32
N SER A 116 -11.65 4.94 -4.03
CA SER A 116 -11.36 6.34 -3.72
C SER A 116 -12.34 6.81 -2.64
N SER A 117 -11.95 6.66 -1.37
CA SER A 117 -12.74 7.09 -0.22
C SER A 117 -11.83 7.56 0.90
N ALA A 118 -12.38 8.34 1.84
CA ALA A 118 -11.60 8.88 2.94
C ALA A 118 -10.88 7.80 3.76
N LEU A 119 -11.45 6.59 3.86
CA LEU A 119 -10.87 5.45 4.56
C LEU A 119 -9.67 4.81 3.86
N ASN A 120 -9.47 5.11 2.57
CA ASN A 120 -8.38 4.56 1.76
C ASN A 120 -7.39 5.64 1.29
N LEU A 121 -7.56 6.89 1.70
CA LEU A 121 -6.72 8.00 1.26
C LEU A 121 -5.98 8.61 2.45
N ILE A 122 -4.72 8.94 2.23
CA ILE A 122 -3.89 9.72 3.16
C ILE A 122 -3.25 10.90 2.42
N ASN A 123 -2.95 11.96 3.15
CA ASN A 123 -1.97 12.95 2.72
C ASN A 123 -0.57 12.33 2.77
N GLU A 124 0.20 12.53 1.70
CA GLU A 124 1.53 12.00 1.50
C GLU A 124 2.40 13.00 0.73
N THR A 125 3.72 12.93 0.88
CA THR A 125 4.61 13.69 0.00
C THR A 125 4.52 13.18 -1.44
N LYS A 126 4.58 14.09 -2.42
CA LYS A 126 4.45 13.75 -3.84
C LYS A 126 5.42 12.64 -4.27
N ARG A 127 6.71 12.73 -3.90
CA ARG A 127 7.70 11.72 -4.28
C ARG A 127 7.47 10.36 -3.66
N ILE A 128 7.07 10.30 -2.40
CA ILE A 128 6.74 9.03 -1.75
C ILE A 128 5.59 8.35 -2.50
N ASN A 129 4.55 9.11 -2.89
CA ASN A 129 3.44 8.54 -3.66
C ASN A 129 3.85 8.11 -5.07
N THR A 130 4.46 9.01 -5.84
CA THR A 130 4.72 8.78 -7.28
C THR A 130 5.94 7.91 -7.57
N SER A 131 6.84 7.73 -6.60
CA SER A 131 8.05 6.91 -6.77
C SER A 131 8.06 5.74 -5.78
N GLY A 132 7.87 5.99 -4.49
CA GLY A 132 7.94 4.96 -3.45
C GLY A 132 6.83 3.93 -3.56
N HIS A 133 5.59 4.36 -3.33
CA HIS A 133 4.41 3.49 -3.44
C HIS A 133 4.25 2.96 -4.88
N LYS A 134 4.59 3.78 -5.89
CA LYS A 134 4.53 3.33 -7.30
C LYS A 134 5.50 2.17 -7.62
N ARG A 135 6.70 2.15 -7.04
CA ARG A 135 7.63 1.01 -7.19
C ARG A 135 7.07 -0.25 -6.55
N ILE A 136 6.43 -0.14 -5.39
CA ILE A 136 5.74 -1.27 -4.73
C ILE A 136 4.58 -1.77 -5.59
N GLU A 137 3.75 -0.87 -6.12
CA GLU A 137 2.68 -1.21 -7.07
C GLU A 137 3.22 -1.98 -8.28
N ASN A 138 4.23 -1.44 -8.95
CA ASN A 138 4.81 -2.09 -10.11
C ASN A 138 5.38 -3.47 -9.75
N ARG A 139 5.94 -3.63 -8.54
CA ARG A 139 6.42 -4.93 -8.07
C ARG A 139 5.30 -5.93 -7.89
N ILE A 140 4.21 -5.54 -7.23
CA ILE A 140 3.02 -6.38 -7.06
C ILE A 140 2.42 -6.74 -8.44
N GLY A 141 2.40 -5.78 -9.37
CA GLY A 141 1.99 -5.99 -10.76
C GLY A 141 2.79 -7.10 -11.46
N ARG A 142 4.12 -7.09 -11.33
CA ARG A 142 5.00 -8.14 -11.88
C ARG A 142 4.78 -9.50 -11.23
N LEU A 143 4.53 -9.55 -9.92
CA LEU A 143 4.21 -10.81 -9.22
C LEU A 143 2.90 -11.42 -9.74
N ILE A 144 1.90 -10.58 -10.01
CA ILE A 144 0.64 -11.02 -10.61
C ILE A 144 0.87 -11.51 -12.05
N GLU A 145 1.58 -10.74 -12.88
CA GLU A 145 1.89 -11.10 -14.28
C GLU A 145 2.59 -12.45 -14.38
N ALA A 146 3.56 -12.72 -13.51
CA ALA A 146 4.35 -13.95 -13.53
C ALA A 146 3.52 -15.24 -13.36
N VAL A 147 2.30 -15.15 -12.81
CA VAL A 147 1.41 -16.30 -12.61
C VAL A 147 0.05 -16.16 -13.32
N THR A 148 -0.11 -15.12 -14.13
CA THR A 148 -1.32 -14.86 -14.90
C THR A 148 -1.10 -15.29 -16.34
N ALA A 149 -2.00 -16.12 -16.87
CA ALA A 149 -1.94 -16.53 -18.28
C ALA A 149 -2.03 -15.30 -19.20
N ALA A 150 -1.31 -15.30 -20.33
CA ALA A 150 -1.20 -14.14 -21.23
C ALA A 150 -2.55 -13.65 -21.79
N ASN A 151 -3.53 -14.55 -21.90
CA ASN A 151 -4.89 -14.25 -22.36
C ASN A 151 -5.83 -13.78 -21.24
N ASP A 152 -5.46 -13.88 -19.96
CA ASP A 152 -6.30 -13.50 -18.83
C ASP A 152 -6.22 -11.99 -18.54
N LYS A 153 -6.97 -11.22 -19.33
CA LYS A 153 -7.06 -9.75 -19.26
C LYS A 153 -8.21 -9.23 -18.39
N SER A 154 -8.92 -10.09 -17.67
CA SER A 154 -10.12 -9.69 -16.91
C SER A 154 -9.80 -8.67 -15.80
N PRO A 155 -10.46 -7.49 -15.79
CA PRO A 155 -10.23 -6.45 -14.78
C PRO A 155 -10.89 -6.76 -13.43
N THR A 156 -11.83 -7.70 -13.40
CA THR A 156 -12.58 -8.10 -12.19
C THR A 156 -12.03 -9.38 -11.55
N ALA A 157 -11.20 -10.13 -12.28
CA ALA A 157 -10.60 -11.37 -11.79
C ALA A 157 -9.74 -11.12 -10.54
N LYS A 158 -9.99 -11.94 -9.51
CA LYS A 158 -9.20 -11.95 -8.27
C LYS A 158 -7.88 -12.68 -8.53
N ARG A 159 -6.78 -11.93 -8.44
CA ARG A 159 -5.39 -12.41 -8.59
C ARG A 159 -4.78 -12.86 -7.27
N GLY A 160 -5.43 -12.53 -6.15
CA GLY A 160 -4.89 -12.81 -4.84
C GLY A 160 -5.55 -11.98 -3.74
N GLY A 161 -4.79 -11.74 -2.68
CA GLY A 161 -5.22 -10.91 -1.55
C GLY A 161 -4.11 -9.94 -1.14
N LEU A 162 -4.52 -8.75 -0.71
CA LEU A 162 -3.65 -7.71 -0.20
C LEU A 162 -4.12 -7.34 1.20
N VAL A 163 -3.20 -7.34 2.16
CA VAL A 163 -3.41 -6.76 3.48
C VAL A 163 -2.32 -5.74 3.73
N MET A 164 -2.70 -4.55 4.12
CA MET A 164 -1.78 -3.43 4.34
C MET A 164 -1.94 -2.89 5.75
N ARG A 165 -0.83 -2.50 6.36
CA ARG A 165 -0.79 -1.71 7.59
C ARG A 165 0.04 -0.44 7.39
N GLU A 166 -0.51 0.71 7.74
CA GLU A 166 0.21 1.98 7.83
C GLU A 166 0.35 2.36 9.31
N ASP A 167 1.55 2.70 9.72
CA ASP A 167 1.88 3.21 11.04
C ASP A 167 2.07 4.74 10.96
N TYR A 168 1.58 5.50 11.94
CA TYR A 168 1.71 6.96 12.00
C TYR A 168 2.45 7.38 13.26
N ASN A 169 3.12 8.53 13.20
CA ASN A 169 3.68 9.20 14.38
C ASN A 169 2.59 10.02 15.10
N GLN A 170 3.00 10.71 16.16
CA GLN A 170 2.12 11.51 17.00
C GLN A 170 1.47 12.68 16.24
N GLN A 171 2.16 13.28 15.27
CA GLN A 171 1.60 14.34 14.41
C GLN A 171 0.70 13.82 13.28
N GLY A 172 0.39 12.52 13.24
CA GLY A 172 -0.38 11.92 12.14
C GLY A 172 0.39 11.81 10.82
N ARG A 173 1.71 12.02 10.82
CA ARG A 173 2.57 11.72 9.67
C ARG A 173 2.76 10.21 9.57
N ALA A 174 2.48 9.67 8.39
CA ALA A 174 2.75 8.26 8.11
C ALA A 174 4.26 7.99 8.29
N THR A 175 4.62 6.81 8.80
CA THR A 175 6.02 6.43 9.10
C THR A 175 6.41 5.14 8.40
N LYS A 176 5.53 4.15 8.38
CA LYS A 176 5.83 2.84 7.80
C LYS A 176 4.58 2.19 7.22
N ARG A 177 4.70 1.75 5.97
CA ARG A 177 3.67 0.95 5.30
C ARG A 177 4.17 -0.47 5.06
N VAL A 178 3.43 -1.46 5.52
CA VAL A 178 3.69 -2.88 5.27
C VAL A 178 2.57 -3.45 4.43
N TYR A 179 2.91 -4.07 3.31
CA TYR A 179 2.02 -4.79 2.42
C TYR A 179 2.33 -6.29 2.51
N MET A 180 1.34 -7.08 2.91
CA MET A 180 1.36 -8.53 2.80
C MET A 180 0.50 -8.92 1.59
N VAL A 181 1.10 -9.62 0.64
CA VAL A 181 0.49 -9.95 -0.65
C VAL A 181 0.46 -11.46 -0.79
N SER A 182 -0.71 -12.00 -1.10
CA SER A 182 -0.84 -13.36 -1.59
C SER A 182 -1.18 -13.30 -3.07
N VAL A 183 -0.50 -14.09 -3.89
CA VAL A 183 -0.73 -14.16 -5.33
C VAL A 183 -1.10 -15.59 -5.67
N LYS A 184 -2.23 -15.77 -6.38
CA LYS A 184 -2.76 -17.09 -6.75
C LYS A 184 -2.34 -17.41 -8.18
N ASN A 185 -1.60 -18.50 -8.36
CA ASN A 185 -1.44 -19.12 -9.67
C ASN A 185 -2.70 -19.94 -9.97
N ARG A 186 -3.40 -19.59 -11.05
CA ARG A 186 -4.66 -20.26 -11.41
C ARG A 186 -4.42 -21.57 -12.17
N ALA A 187 -3.29 -21.73 -12.84
CA ALA A 187 -2.98 -22.93 -13.61
C ALA A 187 -2.82 -24.16 -12.72
N ASN A 188 -2.24 -24.00 -11.52
CA ASN A 188 -2.00 -25.09 -10.58
C ASN A 188 -2.61 -24.85 -9.19
N ASN A 189 -3.48 -23.83 -9.05
CA ASN A 189 -4.17 -23.45 -7.82
C ASN A 189 -3.25 -23.14 -6.61
N THR A 190 -1.95 -22.92 -6.82
CA THR A 190 -1.00 -22.59 -5.74
C THR A 190 -1.02 -21.10 -5.37
N ARG A 191 -0.47 -20.78 -4.19
CA ARG A 191 -0.32 -19.39 -3.72
C ARG A 191 1.09 -19.10 -3.25
N THR A 192 1.64 -17.97 -3.68
CA THR A 192 2.87 -17.40 -3.15
C THR A 192 2.55 -16.22 -2.23
N TYR A 193 3.43 -15.96 -1.26
CA TYR A 193 3.23 -14.93 -0.25
C TYR A 193 4.45 -14.01 -0.20
N HIS A 194 4.19 -12.71 -0.09
CA HIS A 194 5.21 -11.69 -0.21
C HIS A 194 4.97 -10.57 0.80
N LYS A 195 6.06 -9.98 1.28
CA LYS A 195 6.07 -8.84 2.18
C LYS A 195 6.83 -7.69 1.54
N LEU A 196 6.15 -6.56 1.34
CA LEU A 196 6.79 -5.30 0.93
C LEU A 196 6.65 -4.29 2.05
N THR A 197 7.72 -3.58 2.36
CA THR A 197 7.74 -2.56 3.40
C THR A 197 8.27 -1.28 2.82
N PHE A 198 7.57 -0.17 3.06
CA PHE A 198 8.09 1.17 2.88
C PHE A 198 8.31 1.79 4.25
N THR A 199 9.54 2.20 4.54
CA THR A 199 9.91 2.95 5.75
C THR A 199 10.29 4.37 5.34
N ARG A 200 9.65 5.36 5.94
CA ARG A 200 9.99 6.78 5.73
C ARG A 200 11.23 7.15 6.53
N LEU A 201 12.03 8.04 5.96
CA LEU A 201 13.21 8.62 6.60
C LEU A 201 12.92 10.08 7.00
#